data_AF-A0A8S2VF56-F1
#
_entry.id   AF-A0A8S2VF56-F1
#
_cell.length_a   1.000
_cell.length_b   1.000
_cell.length_c   1.000
_cell.angle_alpha   90.00
_cell.angle_beta   90.00
_cell.angle_gamma   90.00
#
_symmetry.space_group_name_H-M   'P 1'
#
loop_
_entity.id
_entity.type
_entity.pdbx_description
1 polymer ?
#
loop_
_entity_poly.entity_id
_entity_poly.type
_entity_poly.pdbx_seq_one_letter_code
_entity_poly.pdbx_strand_id
1 'polypeptide(L)'
;KAISEADLIFISVNTPTKSYGFGTGRTADLRYVEEAARQIAHTATNNKIVVEKSTVPVKACESIKTILKTNKRPGVRYQVLSNPEFLAEGSAIHDLLAPDRVLIGGDESIKGSLAIKKLSWIYEHWVPKEKILTTNTWSSELSKLVANAFLTQRISSINRISAVCEATGASVKEVAKAVGLDSRIGNKFLSASIGFGGSCFQKDIYNLIYLAESLKLEPVAQHSISYNESSSIYVCRYLIDEGATLHIYDSKVTSERIFLDLSEQTGTNETELLNHVHIANESYAAAKDSHAIVVCTEWDEFIRLDYELIYSTMQKPSYIFDGRLILDHDQLMSIGFNLHFLLEMIITKTVRPLLEEIFYLGARSSILVFKNVGKLLKQYDESDKQNRIAILKRIAKTYHPQEENFPSQIQKMTSSNFIQTCENIHSYTEPKYAELFRLIGRQPDGVHSLVHLRADILKFLPEIESPAYVERMSESLRDLLATWFTTGLLQVERVTWQSPCEIVQRVSEYEAVHRIRYWADLKRRLGPYR
;
A
#
# COMPACT_ATOMS: atom_id res chain seq x y z
N LYS A 1 -13.36 37.89 -29.08
CA LYS A 1 -12.54 37.64 -30.28
C LYS A 1 -12.39 36.13 -30.56
N ALA A 2 -11.75 35.36 -29.67
CA ALA A 2 -11.54 33.91 -29.83
C ALA A 2 -12.80 33.11 -30.23
N ILE A 3 -13.93 33.30 -29.52
CA ILE A 3 -15.20 32.63 -29.85
C ILE A 3 -15.69 32.96 -31.28
N SER A 4 -15.53 34.21 -31.72
CA SER A 4 -16.02 34.65 -33.02
C SER A 4 -15.20 34.04 -34.16
N GLU A 5 -13.89 33.90 -33.98
CA GLU A 5 -12.95 33.38 -34.99
C GLU A 5 -12.88 31.85 -35.02
N ALA A 6 -13.15 31.16 -33.91
CA ALA A 6 -12.95 29.71 -33.80
C ALA A 6 -13.98 28.87 -34.58
N ASP A 7 -13.56 27.85 -35.33
CA ASP A 7 -14.48 26.87 -35.94
C ASP A 7 -14.99 25.82 -34.94
N LEU A 8 -14.12 25.49 -33.98
CA LEU A 8 -14.34 24.51 -32.93
C LEU A 8 -13.98 25.12 -31.57
N ILE A 9 -14.84 24.94 -30.57
CA ILE A 9 -14.70 25.54 -29.25
C ILE A 9 -14.79 24.44 -28.19
N PHE A 10 -13.74 24.23 -27.42
CA PHE A 10 -13.77 23.37 -26.25
C PHE A 10 -14.34 24.13 -25.04
N ILE A 11 -15.25 23.49 -24.30
CA ILE A 11 -15.68 23.89 -22.97
C ILE A 11 -14.93 23.02 -21.97
N SER A 12 -13.93 23.61 -21.33
CA SER A 12 -13.02 22.96 -20.36
C SER A 12 -13.04 23.72 -19.03
N VAL A 13 -14.24 23.95 -18.50
CA VAL A 13 -14.46 24.66 -17.24
C VAL A 13 -14.68 23.67 -16.10
N ASN A 14 -14.39 24.10 -14.88
CA ASN A 14 -14.65 23.29 -13.69
C ASN A 14 -16.15 23.09 -13.49
N THR A 15 -16.50 21.92 -12.99
CA THR A 15 -17.86 21.54 -12.59
C THR A 15 -17.82 21.11 -11.13
N PRO A 16 -17.74 22.07 -10.18
CA PRO A 16 -17.63 21.73 -8.76
C PRO A 16 -18.87 20.95 -8.32
N THR A 17 -18.75 20.16 -7.27
CA THR A 17 -19.92 19.51 -6.66
C THR A 17 -20.87 20.58 -6.12
N LYS A 18 -22.19 20.41 -6.31
CA LYS A 18 -23.19 21.34 -5.79
C LYS A 18 -23.11 21.43 -4.26
N SER A 19 -23.09 22.65 -3.74
CA SER A 19 -23.10 22.95 -2.30
C SER A 19 -24.49 23.28 -1.74
N TYR A 20 -25.54 23.33 -2.57
CA TYR A 20 -26.91 23.62 -2.14
C TYR A 20 -27.98 23.02 -3.07
N GLY A 21 -29.18 22.82 -2.52
CA GLY A 21 -30.38 22.33 -3.22
C GLY A 21 -30.37 20.83 -3.56
N PHE A 22 -31.20 20.42 -4.52
CA PHE A 22 -31.25 19.01 -4.95
C PHE A 22 -29.89 18.54 -5.50
N GLY A 23 -29.44 17.39 -5.02
CA GLY A 23 -28.15 16.80 -5.41
C GLY A 23 -26.93 17.40 -4.69
N THR A 24 -27.11 18.17 -3.61
CA THR A 24 -26.01 18.67 -2.77
C THR A 24 -25.07 17.55 -2.36
N GLY A 25 -23.76 17.82 -2.45
CA GLY A 25 -22.69 16.86 -2.12
C GLY A 25 -22.50 15.73 -3.13
N ARG A 26 -23.41 15.56 -4.10
CA ARG A 26 -23.45 14.36 -4.96
C ARG A 26 -23.38 14.63 -6.46
N THR A 27 -23.95 15.73 -6.94
CA THR A 27 -23.96 16.05 -8.38
C THR A 27 -23.12 17.28 -8.71
N ALA A 28 -22.63 17.36 -9.93
CA ALA A 28 -21.87 18.52 -10.37
C ALA A 28 -22.77 19.73 -10.67
N ASP A 29 -22.21 20.89 -10.43
CA ASP A 29 -22.77 22.18 -10.73
C ASP A 29 -22.42 22.60 -12.16
N LEU A 30 -23.44 22.77 -12.98
CA LEU A 30 -23.29 23.11 -14.39
C LEU A 30 -23.20 24.62 -14.65
N ARG A 31 -23.27 25.48 -13.62
CA ARG A 31 -23.30 26.96 -13.79
C ARG A 31 -22.24 27.48 -14.75
N TYR A 32 -20.99 27.02 -14.63
CA TYR A 32 -19.90 27.47 -15.50
C TYR A 32 -20.02 26.95 -16.94
N VAL A 33 -20.50 25.71 -17.11
CA VAL A 33 -20.75 25.11 -18.43
C VAL A 33 -21.87 25.87 -19.14
N GLU A 34 -22.95 26.17 -18.42
CA GLU A 34 -24.07 26.94 -18.93
C GLU A 34 -23.66 28.37 -19.29
N GLU A 35 -22.86 29.01 -18.45
CA GLU A 35 -22.37 30.37 -18.70
C GLU A 35 -21.48 30.43 -19.94
N ALA A 36 -20.57 29.47 -20.10
CA ALA A 36 -19.78 29.33 -21.32
C ALA A 36 -20.68 29.13 -22.56
N ALA A 37 -21.71 28.29 -22.46
CA ALA A 37 -22.66 28.08 -23.55
C ALA A 37 -23.46 29.35 -23.90
N ARG A 38 -23.89 30.15 -22.90
CA ARG A 38 -24.55 31.46 -23.12
C ARG A 38 -23.61 32.43 -23.80
N GLN A 39 -22.35 32.52 -23.35
CA GLN A 39 -21.35 33.39 -23.95
C GLN A 39 -21.05 33.02 -25.41
N ILE A 40 -20.98 31.72 -25.73
CA ILE A 40 -20.84 31.22 -27.10
C ILE A 40 -22.05 31.62 -27.93
N ALA A 41 -23.27 31.37 -27.45
CA ALA A 41 -24.50 31.73 -28.16
C ALA A 41 -24.59 33.23 -28.48
N HIS A 42 -24.18 34.07 -27.52
CA HIS A 42 -24.22 35.51 -27.65
C HIS A 42 -23.13 36.04 -28.60
N THR A 43 -21.98 35.39 -28.70
CA THR A 43 -20.81 35.93 -29.40
C THR A 43 -20.62 35.35 -30.80
N ALA A 44 -21.03 34.11 -31.04
CA ALA A 44 -20.77 33.43 -32.32
C ALA A 44 -21.57 34.04 -33.48
N THR A 45 -20.87 34.34 -34.57
CA THR A 45 -21.42 34.98 -35.78
C THR A 45 -21.53 34.02 -36.96
N ASN A 46 -20.87 32.87 -36.91
CA ASN A 46 -20.91 31.80 -37.91
C ASN A 46 -21.11 30.44 -37.21
N ASN A 47 -21.31 29.38 -37.99
CA ASN A 47 -21.58 28.04 -37.46
C ASN A 47 -20.40 27.51 -36.65
N LYS A 48 -20.68 26.89 -35.50
CA LYS A 48 -19.65 26.38 -34.58
C LYS A 48 -19.84 24.90 -34.25
N ILE A 49 -18.73 24.21 -34.00
CA ILE A 49 -18.71 22.95 -33.26
C ILE A 49 -18.32 23.28 -31.82
N VAL A 50 -19.15 22.91 -30.86
CA VAL A 50 -18.89 23.09 -29.43
C VAL A 50 -18.62 21.72 -28.83
N VAL A 51 -17.49 21.57 -28.15
CA VAL A 51 -17.03 20.28 -27.61
C VAL A 51 -16.94 20.38 -26.10
N GLU A 52 -17.75 19.59 -25.42
CA GLU A 52 -17.69 19.38 -23.98
C GLU A 52 -16.49 18.46 -23.69
N LYS A 53 -15.53 18.93 -22.89
CA LYS A 53 -14.26 18.21 -22.60
C LYS A 53 -14.14 17.75 -21.14
N SER A 54 -14.83 18.44 -20.24
CA SER A 54 -14.66 18.35 -18.80
C SER A 54 -15.20 17.02 -18.24
N THR A 55 -14.86 16.70 -17.00
CA THR A 55 -15.57 15.66 -16.22
C THR A 55 -16.91 16.22 -15.76
N VAL A 56 -17.94 16.05 -16.59
CA VAL A 56 -19.29 16.58 -16.34
C VAL A 56 -20.28 15.43 -16.19
N PRO A 57 -21.33 15.56 -15.36
CA PRO A 57 -22.41 14.59 -15.29
C PRO A 57 -23.06 14.36 -16.65
N VAL A 58 -23.67 13.19 -16.76
CA VAL A 58 -24.53 12.85 -17.89
C VAL A 58 -25.62 13.92 -18.04
N LYS A 59 -25.84 14.40 -19.28
CA LYS A 59 -26.69 15.53 -19.71
C LYS A 59 -26.01 16.91 -19.84
N ALA A 60 -24.71 17.02 -19.65
CA ALA A 60 -23.98 18.27 -19.92
C ALA A 60 -24.22 18.79 -21.34
N CYS A 61 -24.03 17.92 -22.33
CA CYS A 61 -24.25 18.22 -23.73
C CYS A 61 -25.71 18.58 -24.01
N GLU A 62 -26.67 17.99 -23.30
CA GLU A 62 -28.09 18.32 -23.46
C GLU A 62 -28.39 19.74 -22.96
N SER A 63 -27.83 20.14 -21.82
CA SER A 63 -27.93 21.53 -21.32
C SER A 63 -27.29 22.52 -22.29
N ILE A 64 -26.07 22.24 -22.76
CA ILE A 64 -25.37 23.06 -23.77
C ILE A 64 -26.23 23.19 -25.04
N LYS A 65 -26.73 22.07 -25.59
CA LYS A 65 -27.62 22.05 -26.77
C LYS A 65 -28.85 22.92 -26.56
N THR A 66 -29.48 22.82 -25.40
CA THR A 66 -30.69 23.59 -25.06
C THR A 66 -30.41 25.09 -25.01
N ILE A 67 -29.32 25.51 -24.38
CA ILE A 67 -28.91 26.91 -24.28
C ILE A 67 -28.56 27.47 -25.66
N LEU A 68 -27.74 26.75 -26.43
CA LEU A 68 -27.32 27.19 -27.77
C LEU A 68 -28.51 27.25 -28.74
N LYS A 69 -29.46 26.31 -28.66
CA LYS A 69 -30.65 26.28 -29.52
C LYS A 69 -31.59 27.46 -29.23
N THR A 70 -31.78 27.79 -27.95
CA THR A 70 -32.69 28.84 -27.49
C THR A 70 -32.13 30.24 -27.73
N ASN A 71 -30.82 30.42 -27.59
CA ASN A 71 -30.15 31.73 -27.66
C ASN A 71 -29.40 31.98 -28.99
N LYS A 72 -29.65 31.16 -30.03
CA LYS A 72 -28.94 31.30 -31.30
C LYS A 72 -29.25 32.62 -32.00
N ARG A 73 -28.22 33.23 -32.60
CA ARG A 73 -28.40 34.30 -33.58
C ARG A 73 -29.00 33.75 -34.89
N PRO A 74 -29.80 34.55 -35.63
CA PRO A 74 -30.31 34.15 -36.93
C PRO A 74 -29.18 33.70 -37.88
N GLY A 75 -29.39 32.57 -38.57
CA GLY A 75 -28.40 32.02 -39.51
C GLY A 75 -27.28 31.17 -38.87
N VAL A 76 -27.06 31.27 -37.55
CA VAL A 76 -26.02 30.49 -36.86
C VAL A 76 -26.54 29.12 -36.44
N ARG A 77 -25.73 28.08 -36.68
CA ARG A 77 -25.99 26.69 -36.30
C ARG A 77 -24.86 26.15 -35.44
N TYR A 78 -25.23 25.34 -34.45
CA TYR A 78 -24.29 24.70 -33.54
C TYR A 78 -24.36 23.19 -33.70
N GLN A 79 -23.22 22.52 -33.54
CA GLN A 79 -23.14 21.08 -33.28
C GLN A 79 -22.45 20.89 -31.94
N VAL A 80 -22.99 20.03 -31.08
CA VAL A 80 -22.44 19.79 -29.74
C VAL A 80 -21.90 18.38 -29.69
N LEU A 81 -20.63 18.23 -29.31
CA LEU A 81 -19.95 16.97 -29.13
C LEU A 81 -19.56 16.78 -27.67
N SER A 82 -19.51 15.54 -27.21
CA SER A 82 -18.83 15.15 -25.97
C SER A 82 -17.48 14.57 -26.33
N ASN A 83 -16.43 14.95 -25.60
CA ASN A 83 -15.09 14.41 -25.77
C ASN A 83 -14.40 14.32 -24.40
N PRO A 84 -14.75 13.32 -23.59
CA PRO A 84 -14.25 13.19 -22.22
C PRO A 84 -12.73 13.11 -22.17
N GLU A 85 -12.13 13.56 -21.07
CA GLU A 85 -10.71 13.35 -20.81
C GLU A 85 -10.43 12.08 -20.00
N PHE A 86 -9.34 11.40 -20.32
CA PHE A 86 -8.86 10.19 -19.63
C PHE A 86 -7.43 10.36 -19.15
N LEU A 87 -7.11 11.55 -18.65
CA LEU A 87 -5.80 11.90 -18.13
C LEU A 87 -5.67 11.46 -16.67
N ALA A 88 -4.49 10.98 -16.29
CA ALA A 88 -4.12 10.82 -14.89
C ALA A 88 -3.13 11.93 -14.47
N GLU A 89 -3.27 12.39 -13.22
CA GLU A 89 -2.30 13.32 -12.63
C GLU A 89 -0.91 12.68 -12.62
N GLY A 90 0.14 13.46 -12.91
CA GLY A 90 1.52 12.97 -13.06
C GLY A 90 1.86 12.33 -14.41
N SER A 91 0.89 11.98 -15.27
CA SER A 91 1.13 11.39 -16.60
C SER A 91 0.39 12.07 -17.76
N ALA A 92 -0.25 13.21 -17.49
CA ALA A 92 -1.10 13.92 -18.44
C ALA A 92 -0.49 14.15 -19.84
N ILE A 93 0.78 14.54 -19.96
CA ILE A 93 1.43 14.75 -21.27
C ILE A 93 1.56 13.43 -22.04
N HIS A 94 1.97 12.37 -21.37
CA HIS A 94 2.07 11.04 -21.97
C HIS A 94 0.68 10.55 -22.42
N ASP A 95 -0.34 10.71 -21.57
CA ASP A 95 -1.72 10.31 -21.87
C ASP A 95 -2.33 11.10 -23.04
N LEU A 96 -1.91 12.37 -23.25
CA LEU A 96 -2.33 13.19 -24.39
C LEU A 96 -1.65 12.77 -25.70
N LEU A 97 -0.36 12.44 -25.64
CA LEU A 97 0.44 12.07 -26.82
C LEU A 97 0.20 10.62 -27.26
N ALA A 98 -0.01 9.72 -26.31
CA ALA A 98 -0.18 8.29 -26.56
C ALA A 98 -1.39 7.72 -25.79
N PRO A 99 -2.61 8.21 -26.04
CA PRO A 99 -3.80 7.74 -25.34
C PRO A 99 -4.07 6.26 -25.62
N ASP A 100 -4.69 5.57 -24.64
CA ASP A 100 -5.28 4.25 -24.88
C ASP A 100 -6.40 4.34 -25.91
N ARG A 101 -7.22 5.39 -25.81
CA ARG A 101 -8.33 5.73 -26.71
C ARG A 101 -8.69 7.21 -26.63
N VAL A 102 -9.21 7.75 -27.72
CA VAL A 102 -9.95 9.01 -27.77
C VAL A 102 -11.43 8.68 -27.95
N LEU A 103 -12.31 9.27 -27.15
CA LEU A 103 -13.76 9.04 -27.24
C LEU A 103 -14.46 10.33 -27.71
N ILE A 104 -15.29 10.22 -28.75
CA ILE A 104 -16.05 11.35 -29.30
C ILE A 104 -17.52 10.95 -29.41
N GLY A 105 -18.39 11.63 -28.67
CA GLY A 105 -19.83 11.54 -28.75
C GLY A 105 -20.44 12.66 -29.60
N GLY A 106 -21.41 12.36 -30.46
CA GLY A 106 -22.18 13.37 -31.20
C GLY A 106 -23.62 12.94 -31.49
N ASP A 107 -24.40 13.79 -32.15
CA ASP A 107 -25.77 13.42 -32.55
C ASP A 107 -25.77 12.44 -33.72
N GLU A 108 -26.74 11.51 -33.74
CA GLU A 108 -27.01 10.56 -34.84
C GLU A 108 -27.68 11.24 -36.05
N SER A 109 -27.16 12.39 -36.44
CA SER A 109 -27.59 13.14 -37.62
C SER A 109 -26.44 13.28 -38.61
N ILE A 110 -26.75 13.56 -39.87
CA ILE A 110 -25.73 13.83 -40.90
C ILE A 110 -24.78 14.95 -40.45
N LYS A 111 -25.32 16.00 -39.81
CA LYS A 111 -24.54 17.13 -39.31
C LYS A 111 -23.66 16.74 -38.10
N GLY A 112 -24.20 15.90 -37.21
CA GLY A 112 -23.46 15.38 -36.06
C GLY A 112 -22.28 14.52 -36.51
N SER A 113 -22.51 13.61 -37.46
CA SER A 113 -21.46 12.79 -38.06
C SER A 113 -20.36 13.63 -38.73
N LEU A 114 -20.72 14.71 -39.44
CA LEU A 114 -19.74 15.64 -40.01
C LEU A 114 -18.93 16.37 -38.94
N ALA A 115 -19.56 16.76 -37.81
CA ALA A 115 -18.86 17.38 -36.70
C ALA A 115 -17.89 16.39 -36.01
N ILE A 116 -18.32 15.15 -35.78
CA ILE A 116 -17.47 14.07 -35.26
C ILE A 116 -16.25 13.86 -36.17
N LYS A 117 -16.43 13.80 -37.49
CA LYS A 117 -15.32 13.64 -38.45
C LYS A 117 -14.33 14.79 -38.38
N LYS A 118 -14.80 16.02 -38.22
CA LYS A 118 -13.92 17.20 -38.07
C LYS A 118 -13.08 17.14 -36.80
N LEU A 119 -13.66 16.74 -35.66
CA LEU A 119 -12.91 16.56 -34.43
C LEU A 119 -11.96 15.36 -34.50
N SER A 120 -12.40 14.26 -35.13
CA SER A 120 -11.56 13.06 -35.34
C SER A 120 -10.34 13.40 -36.18
N TRP A 121 -10.51 14.18 -37.26
CA TRP A 121 -9.41 14.66 -38.10
C TRP A 121 -8.34 15.42 -37.31
N ILE A 122 -8.71 16.20 -36.30
CA ILE A 122 -7.74 16.86 -35.42
C ILE A 122 -6.90 15.81 -34.69
N TYR A 123 -7.54 14.84 -34.04
CA TYR A 123 -6.83 13.78 -33.31
C TYR A 123 -6.00 12.86 -34.21
N GLU A 124 -6.44 12.60 -35.44
CA GLU A 124 -5.74 11.74 -36.42
C GLU A 124 -4.34 12.27 -36.82
N HIS A 125 -3.97 13.51 -36.45
CA HIS A 125 -2.62 14.03 -36.66
C HIS A 125 -1.55 13.32 -35.82
N TRP A 126 -1.92 12.74 -34.67
CA TRP A 126 -0.98 12.02 -33.80
C TRP A 126 -1.55 10.76 -33.17
N VAL A 127 -2.88 10.60 -33.14
CA VAL A 127 -3.54 9.40 -32.60
C VAL A 127 -3.94 8.48 -33.76
N PRO A 128 -3.55 7.19 -33.74
CA PRO A 128 -3.99 6.21 -34.72
C PRO A 128 -5.52 6.12 -34.76
N LYS A 129 -6.08 6.00 -35.97
CA LYS A 129 -7.53 6.05 -36.19
C LYS A 129 -8.29 4.96 -35.43
N GLU A 130 -7.69 3.78 -35.29
CA GLU A 130 -8.22 2.64 -34.55
C GLU A 130 -8.40 2.91 -33.05
N LYS A 131 -7.71 3.92 -32.50
CA LYS A 131 -7.87 4.38 -31.13
C LYS A 131 -8.91 5.49 -30.97
N ILE A 132 -9.51 5.98 -32.05
CA ILE A 132 -10.54 7.02 -32.01
C ILE A 132 -11.92 6.35 -32.09
N LEU A 133 -12.60 6.30 -30.95
CA LEU A 133 -13.92 5.71 -30.81
C LEU A 133 -14.99 6.79 -30.94
N THR A 134 -15.98 6.56 -31.80
CA THR A 134 -17.09 7.48 -32.02
C THR A 134 -18.41 6.85 -31.58
N THR A 135 -19.24 7.61 -30.87
CA THR A 135 -20.53 7.15 -30.34
C THR A 135 -21.55 8.30 -30.25
N ASN A 136 -22.71 8.09 -29.65
CA ASN A 136 -23.66 9.16 -29.34
C ASN A 136 -23.21 9.98 -28.10
N THR A 137 -23.74 11.19 -27.91
CA THR A 137 -23.32 12.05 -26.78
C THR A 137 -23.52 11.40 -25.42
N TRP A 138 -24.64 10.70 -25.23
CA TRP A 138 -24.99 10.05 -23.97
C TRP A 138 -24.05 8.92 -23.60
N SER A 139 -23.75 8.04 -24.55
CA SER A 139 -22.80 6.94 -24.39
C SER A 139 -21.39 7.46 -24.11
N SER A 140 -20.99 8.59 -24.71
CA SER A 140 -19.69 9.22 -24.44
C SER A 140 -19.58 9.73 -23.00
N GLU A 141 -20.56 10.53 -22.53
CA GLU A 141 -20.59 11.06 -21.16
C GLU A 141 -20.63 9.93 -20.13
N LEU A 142 -21.52 8.95 -20.31
CA LEU A 142 -21.65 7.82 -19.38
C LEU A 142 -20.39 6.96 -19.32
N SER A 143 -19.71 6.74 -20.45
CA SER A 143 -18.48 5.93 -20.49
C SER A 143 -17.39 6.48 -19.59
N LYS A 144 -17.33 7.80 -19.39
CA LYS A 144 -16.36 8.41 -18.48
C LYS A 144 -16.66 8.07 -17.02
N LEU A 145 -17.91 8.24 -16.58
CA LEU A 145 -18.32 7.89 -15.21
C LEU A 145 -18.11 6.40 -14.94
N VAL A 146 -18.52 5.55 -15.88
CA VAL A 146 -18.41 4.09 -15.76
C VAL A 146 -16.94 3.66 -15.73
N ALA A 147 -16.07 4.22 -16.58
CA ALA A 147 -14.65 3.87 -16.55
C ALA A 147 -14.02 4.16 -15.17
N ASN A 148 -14.29 5.33 -14.59
CA ASN A 148 -13.79 5.70 -13.28
C ASN A 148 -14.39 4.85 -12.15
N ALA A 149 -15.66 4.47 -12.25
CA ALA A 149 -16.30 3.53 -11.34
C ALA A 149 -15.65 2.14 -11.39
N PHE A 150 -15.33 1.62 -12.57
CA PHE A 150 -14.64 0.32 -12.72
C PHE A 150 -13.22 0.34 -12.15
N LEU A 151 -12.46 1.43 -12.37
CA LEU A 151 -11.13 1.59 -11.77
C LEU A 151 -11.21 1.57 -10.25
N THR A 152 -12.20 2.27 -9.69
CA THR A 152 -12.42 2.35 -8.25
C THR A 152 -12.87 1.01 -7.66
N GLN A 153 -13.77 0.32 -8.35
CA GLN A 153 -14.26 -0.99 -7.96
C GLN A 153 -13.11 -2.00 -7.83
N ARG A 154 -12.10 -1.96 -8.72
CA ARG A 154 -10.93 -2.84 -8.63
C ARG A 154 -10.12 -2.59 -7.35
N ILE A 155 -9.87 -1.33 -7.01
CA ILE A 155 -9.16 -0.95 -5.77
C ILE A 155 -9.97 -1.41 -4.55
N SER A 156 -11.25 -1.07 -4.48
CA SER A 156 -12.12 -1.50 -3.37
C SER A 156 -12.19 -3.03 -3.25
N SER A 157 -12.22 -3.74 -4.37
CA SER A 157 -12.24 -5.20 -4.38
C SER A 157 -10.95 -5.78 -3.78
N ILE A 158 -9.77 -5.30 -4.21
CA ILE A 158 -8.51 -5.82 -3.66
C ILE A 158 -8.30 -5.43 -2.20
N ASN A 159 -8.80 -4.27 -1.77
CA ASN A 159 -8.76 -3.84 -0.36
C ASN A 159 -9.62 -4.76 0.52
N ARG A 160 -10.80 -5.18 0.07
CA ARG A 160 -11.59 -6.17 0.81
C ARG A 160 -10.90 -7.52 0.92
N ILE A 161 -10.18 -7.91 -0.13
CA ILE A 161 -9.36 -9.13 -0.09
C ILE A 161 -8.17 -8.96 0.85
N SER A 162 -7.63 -7.75 1.06
CA SER A 162 -6.55 -7.53 2.04
C SER A 162 -6.99 -7.93 3.46
N ALA A 163 -8.23 -7.62 3.86
CA ALA A 163 -8.76 -8.04 5.15
C ALA A 163 -8.85 -9.58 5.29
N VAL A 164 -9.18 -10.29 4.20
CA VAL A 164 -9.16 -11.76 4.16
C VAL A 164 -7.73 -12.28 4.27
N CYS A 165 -6.80 -11.66 3.54
CA CYS A 165 -5.37 -11.96 3.61
C CYS A 165 -4.83 -11.80 5.04
N GLU A 166 -5.20 -10.73 5.74
CA GLU A 166 -4.85 -10.49 7.14
C GLU A 166 -5.41 -11.56 8.08
N ALA A 167 -6.65 -12.01 7.86
CA ALA A 167 -7.28 -13.03 8.69
C ALA A 167 -6.73 -14.45 8.45
N THR A 168 -6.14 -14.70 7.28
CA THR A 168 -5.69 -16.03 6.83
C THR A 168 -4.18 -16.23 6.81
N GLY A 169 -3.40 -15.15 6.85
CA GLY A 169 -1.95 -15.22 6.68
C GLY A 169 -1.47 -15.14 5.22
N ALA A 170 -2.36 -14.91 4.26
CA ALA A 170 -1.98 -14.74 2.85
C ALA A 170 -1.42 -13.32 2.59
N SER A 171 -0.53 -13.18 1.60
CA SER A 171 -0.03 -11.87 1.16
C SER A 171 -0.92 -11.26 0.08
N VAL A 172 -1.51 -10.09 0.35
CA VAL A 172 -2.35 -9.39 -0.65
C VAL A 172 -1.56 -9.00 -1.91
N LYS A 173 -0.26 -8.72 -1.79
CA LYS A 173 0.63 -8.45 -2.93
C LYS A 173 0.78 -9.68 -3.83
N GLU A 174 0.93 -10.86 -3.24
CA GLU A 174 1.05 -12.11 -4.00
C GLU A 174 -0.28 -12.51 -4.63
N VAL A 175 -1.39 -12.35 -3.90
CA VAL A 175 -2.74 -12.58 -4.43
C VAL A 175 -3.04 -11.64 -5.59
N ALA A 176 -2.77 -10.34 -5.44
CA ALA A 176 -2.93 -9.35 -6.51
C ALA A 176 -2.09 -9.69 -7.75
N LYS A 177 -0.84 -10.13 -7.55
CA LYS A 177 0.05 -10.57 -8.63
C LYS A 177 -0.53 -11.80 -9.35
N ALA A 178 -0.95 -12.82 -8.61
CA ALA A 178 -1.50 -14.05 -9.18
C ALA A 178 -2.79 -13.79 -9.98
N VAL A 179 -3.71 -12.99 -9.42
CA VAL A 179 -4.95 -12.57 -10.08
C VAL A 179 -4.67 -11.71 -11.31
N GLY A 180 -3.72 -10.79 -11.21
CA GLY A 180 -3.36 -9.87 -12.29
C GLY A 180 -2.66 -10.50 -13.49
N LEU A 181 -2.14 -11.73 -13.35
CA LEU A 181 -1.58 -12.51 -14.47
C LEU A 181 -2.67 -13.03 -15.42
N ASP A 182 -3.93 -13.14 -14.97
CA ASP A 182 -5.04 -13.41 -15.87
C ASP A 182 -5.28 -12.19 -16.77
N SER A 183 -4.96 -12.32 -18.05
CA SER A 183 -5.12 -11.24 -19.04
C SER A 183 -6.52 -10.65 -19.14
N ARG A 184 -7.57 -11.39 -18.74
CA ARG A 184 -8.96 -10.88 -18.71
C ARG A 184 -9.20 -9.92 -17.56
N ILE A 185 -8.38 -9.99 -16.51
CA ILE A 185 -8.40 -9.11 -15.35
C ILE A 185 -7.34 -8.02 -15.53
N GLY A 186 -6.11 -8.38 -15.89
CA GLY A 186 -4.97 -7.48 -16.01
C GLY A 186 -4.40 -7.06 -14.64
N ASN A 187 -3.17 -6.54 -14.65
CA ASN A 187 -2.37 -6.27 -13.45
C ASN A 187 -2.47 -4.84 -12.89
N LYS A 188 -3.20 -3.94 -13.56
CA LYS A 188 -3.36 -2.54 -13.14
C LYS A 188 -4.49 -2.38 -12.12
N PHE A 189 -4.41 -1.34 -11.27
CA PHE A 189 -5.43 -1.00 -10.25
C PHE A 189 -5.74 -2.18 -9.30
N LEU A 190 -4.71 -2.96 -8.94
CA LEU A 190 -4.78 -4.07 -7.99
C LEU A 190 -3.84 -3.88 -6.79
N SER A 191 -3.39 -2.64 -6.55
CA SER A 191 -2.58 -2.33 -5.36
C SER A 191 -3.52 -2.08 -4.19
N ALA A 192 -3.40 -2.91 -3.15
CA ALA A 192 -4.17 -2.70 -1.92
C ALA A 192 -3.66 -1.47 -1.16
N SER A 193 -4.59 -0.71 -0.60
CA SER A 193 -4.38 0.52 0.16
C SER A 193 -5.45 0.64 1.25
N ILE A 194 -5.35 1.64 2.14
CA ILE A 194 -6.43 1.91 3.10
C ILE A 194 -7.77 2.32 2.45
N GLY A 195 -7.76 2.65 1.15
CA GLY A 195 -8.88 3.04 0.25
C GLY A 195 -8.36 3.85 -0.92
N PHE A 196 -9.20 4.23 -1.89
CA PHE A 196 -8.76 5.03 -3.05
C PHE A 196 -8.83 6.53 -2.73
N GLY A 197 -7.90 7.31 -3.28
CA GLY A 197 -7.87 8.78 -3.17
C GLY A 197 -8.07 9.46 -4.53
N GLY A 198 -8.11 10.80 -4.53
CA GLY A 198 -8.18 11.62 -5.74
C GLY A 198 -9.55 12.26 -5.99
N SER A 199 -9.52 13.53 -6.41
CA SER A 199 -10.71 14.38 -6.59
C SER A 199 -11.70 13.86 -7.65
N CYS A 200 -11.22 13.08 -8.64
CA CYS A 200 -12.05 12.58 -9.73
C CYS A 200 -12.86 11.32 -9.38
N PHE A 201 -12.30 10.35 -8.65
CA PHE A 201 -12.99 9.06 -8.43
C PHE A 201 -14.25 9.22 -7.58
N GLN A 202 -14.13 9.86 -6.42
CA GLN A 202 -15.25 10.03 -5.51
C GLN A 202 -16.36 10.89 -6.14
N LYS A 203 -15.99 11.98 -6.83
CA LYS A 203 -16.95 12.85 -7.54
C LYS A 203 -17.71 12.09 -8.62
N ASP A 204 -17.04 11.31 -9.45
CA ASP A 204 -17.68 10.61 -10.57
C ASP A 204 -18.58 9.47 -10.08
N ILE A 205 -18.20 8.78 -9.00
CA ILE A 205 -19.05 7.76 -8.38
C ILE A 205 -20.30 8.37 -7.76
N TYR A 206 -20.19 9.50 -7.04
CA TYR A 206 -21.38 10.18 -6.53
C TYR A 206 -22.30 10.66 -7.64
N ASN A 207 -21.75 11.14 -8.77
CA ASN A 207 -22.56 11.49 -9.93
C ASN A 207 -23.27 10.26 -10.52
N LEU A 208 -22.60 9.10 -10.56
CA LEU A 208 -23.20 7.84 -11.01
C LEU A 208 -24.31 7.36 -10.06
N ILE A 209 -24.09 7.42 -8.74
CA ILE A 209 -25.09 7.11 -7.71
C ILE A 209 -26.32 8.01 -7.88
N TYR A 210 -26.11 9.32 -7.95
CA TYR A 210 -27.18 10.30 -8.11
C TYR A 210 -27.96 10.08 -9.42
N LEU A 211 -27.26 9.77 -10.52
CA LEU A 211 -27.88 9.43 -11.78
C LEU A 211 -28.76 8.17 -11.65
N ALA A 212 -28.23 7.10 -11.05
CA ALA A 212 -28.97 5.85 -10.84
C ALA A 212 -30.21 6.07 -9.96
N GLU A 213 -30.10 6.83 -8.87
CA GLU A 213 -31.23 7.20 -8.01
C GLU A 213 -32.29 8.01 -8.79
N SER A 214 -31.85 9.00 -9.59
CA SER A 214 -32.76 9.83 -10.39
C SER A 214 -33.54 9.01 -11.44
N LEU A 215 -32.96 7.90 -11.89
CA LEU A 215 -33.55 6.96 -12.83
C LEU A 215 -34.31 5.81 -12.15
N LYS A 216 -34.37 5.78 -10.80
CA LYS A 216 -34.99 4.69 -10.01
C LYS A 216 -34.34 3.33 -10.29
N LEU A 217 -33.00 3.31 -10.29
CA LEU A 217 -32.17 2.13 -10.45
C LEU A 217 -31.42 1.84 -9.15
N GLU A 218 -32.17 1.56 -8.08
CA GLU A 218 -31.65 1.37 -6.73
C GLU A 218 -30.54 0.31 -6.63
N PRO A 219 -30.60 -0.86 -7.32
CA PRO A 219 -29.52 -1.84 -7.27
C PRO A 219 -28.18 -1.30 -7.80
N VAL A 220 -28.22 -0.43 -8.82
CA VAL A 220 -27.01 0.18 -9.41
C VAL A 220 -26.45 1.23 -8.47
N ALA A 221 -27.32 2.03 -7.84
CA ALA A 221 -26.92 3.00 -6.83
C ALA A 221 -26.27 2.30 -5.63
N GLN A 222 -26.90 1.25 -5.09
CA GLN A 222 -26.39 0.49 -3.93
C GLN A 222 -25.07 -0.22 -4.22
N HIS A 223 -24.96 -0.85 -5.40
CA HIS A 223 -23.69 -1.42 -5.84
C HIS A 223 -22.59 -0.36 -5.89
N SER A 224 -22.90 0.83 -6.40
CA SER A 224 -21.96 1.95 -6.52
C SER A 224 -21.57 2.55 -5.18
N ILE A 225 -22.51 2.66 -4.24
CA ILE A 225 -22.26 3.04 -2.86
C ILE A 225 -21.32 2.05 -2.20
N SER A 226 -21.52 0.75 -2.45
CA SER A 226 -20.73 -0.28 -1.77
C SER A 226 -19.24 -0.07 -1.97
N TYR A 227 -18.75 0.27 -3.16
CA TYR A 227 -17.31 0.47 -3.40
C TYR A 227 -16.83 1.91 -3.30
N ASN A 228 -17.65 2.85 -2.81
CA ASN A 228 -17.31 4.27 -2.70
C ASN A 228 -16.71 4.64 -1.33
N GLU A 229 -15.52 4.12 -1.02
CA GLU A 229 -14.85 4.26 0.27
C GLU A 229 -13.64 5.23 0.17
N SER A 230 -13.85 6.53 0.46
CA SER A 230 -12.74 7.48 0.64
C SER A 230 -12.09 7.26 2.00
N SER A 231 -10.88 6.70 2.01
CA SER A 231 -10.25 6.16 3.21
C SER A 231 -9.82 7.17 4.24
N SER A 232 -9.39 8.36 3.83
CA SER A 232 -8.92 9.40 4.75
C SER A 232 -10.03 9.85 5.69
N ILE A 233 -11.23 10.10 5.17
CA ILE A 233 -12.37 10.59 5.98
C ILE A 233 -12.82 9.53 6.99
N TYR A 234 -12.90 8.26 6.59
CA TYR A 234 -13.28 7.18 7.51
C TYR A 234 -12.25 6.97 8.61
N VAL A 235 -10.96 6.98 8.28
CA VAL A 235 -9.88 6.86 9.28
C VAL A 235 -9.93 8.04 10.25
N CYS A 236 -10.10 9.28 9.75
CA CYS A 236 -10.25 10.45 10.60
C CYS A 236 -11.45 10.33 11.53
N ARG A 237 -12.61 9.90 11.04
CA ARG A 237 -13.81 9.66 11.87
C ARG A 237 -13.51 8.71 13.03
N TYR A 238 -12.93 7.54 12.75
CA TYR A 238 -12.62 6.56 13.79
C TYR A 238 -11.67 7.12 14.85
N LEU A 239 -10.67 7.90 14.44
CA LEU A 239 -9.74 8.52 15.39
C LEU A 239 -10.42 9.60 16.24
N ILE A 240 -11.32 10.40 15.64
CA ILE A 240 -12.12 11.40 16.36
C ILE A 240 -13.04 10.73 17.37
N ASP A 241 -13.71 9.62 16.99
CA ASP A 241 -14.59 8.85 17.87
C ASP A 241 -13.83 8.28 19.09
N GLU A 242 -12.55 7.97 18.93
CA GLU A 242 -11.63 7.56 20.01
C GLU A 242 -11.02 8.75 20.78
N GLY A 243 -11.43 9.99 20.48
CA GLY A 243 -11.02 11.21 21.17
C GLY A 243 -9.68 11.79 20.72
N ALA A 244 -9.14 11.38 19.58
CA ALA A 244 -7.89 11.92 19.07
C ALA A 244 -8.04 13.37 18.58
N THR A 245 -6.95 14.14 18.72
CA THR A 245 -6.78 15.43 18.03
C THR A 245 -6.01 15.19 16.74
N LEU A 246 -6.60 15.59 15.62
CA LEU A 246 -6.09 15.40 14.27
C LEU A 246 -5.51 16.69 13.72
N HIS A 247 -4.27 16.61 13.23
CA HIS A 247 -3.67 17.63 12.40
C HIS A 247 -3.61 17.11 10.96
N ILE A 248 -4.43 17.67 10.08
CA ILE A 248 -4.63 17.16 8.71
C ILE A 248 -3.93 18.08 7.71
N TYR A 249 -3.20 17.50 6.78
CA TYR A 249 -2.60 18.20 5.64
C TYR A 249 -2.96 17.47 4.33
N ASP A 250 -3.37 18.24 3.32
CA ASP A 250 -3.49 17.78 1.94
C ASP A 250 -3.10 18.93 1.00
N SER A 251 -2.32 18.64 -0.05
CA SER A 251 -1.77 19.66 -0.94
C SER A 251 -2.78 20.25 -1.92
N LYS A 252 -3.97 19.64 -2.08
CA LYS A 252 -4.99 20.03 -3.07
C LYS A 252 -6.37 20.26 -2.48
N VAL A 253 -6.72 19.64 -1.35
CA VAL A 253 -8.06 19.75 -0.74
C VAL A 253 -8.12 20.96 0.19
N THR A 254 -9.17 21.79 0.04
CA THR A 254 -9.35 22.98 0.89
C THR A 254 -9.87 22.62 2.28
N SER A 255 -9.56 23.44 3.28
CA SER A 255 -10.00 23.25 4.67
C SER A 255 -11.53 23.11 4.79
N GLU A 256 -12.29 23.94 4.05
CA GLU A 256 -13.76 23.92 4.06
C GLU A 256 -14.29 22.57 3.55
N ARG A 257 -13.62 21.98 2.56
CA ARG A 257 -14.00 20.67 2.04
C ARG A 257 -13.74 19.56 3.04
N ILE A 258 -12.60 19.60 3.73
CA ILE A 258 -12.25 18.61 4.76
C ILE A 258 -13.28 18.65 5.90
N PHE A 259 -13.63 19.84 6.40
CA PHE A 259 -14.65 19.97 7.46
C PHE A 259 -16.04 19.52 7.00
N LEU A 260 -16.45 19.89 5.78
CA LEU A 260 -17.71 19.42 5.22
C LEU A 260 -17.75 17.88 5.15
N ASP A 261 -16.70 17.27 4.61
CA ASP A 261 -16.63 15.81 4.45
C ASP A 261 -16.61 15.08 5.80
N LEU A 262 -15.92 15.60 6.81
CA LEU A 262 -15.91 15.04 8.16
C LEU A 262 -17.26 15.19 8.86
N SER A 263 -17.87 16.38 8.81
CA SER A 263 -19.18 16.65 9.43
C SER A 263 -20.30 15.79 8.84
N GLU A 264 -20.30 15.57 7.52
CA GLU A 264 -21.27 14.67 6.87
C GLU A 264 -21.12 13.21 7.33
N GLN A 265 -19.90 12.76 7.68
CA GLN A 265 -19.62 11.37 8.08
C GLN A 265 -19.75 11.11 9.58
N THR A 266 -19.41 12.08 10.42
CA THR A 266 -19.52 11.98 11.89
C THR A 266 -20.92 12.34 12.38
N GLY A 267 -21.68 13.13 11.62
CA GLY A 267 -22.94 13.71 12.07
C GLY A 267 -22.77 14.79 13.15
N THR A 268 -21.53 15.19 13.45
CA THR A 268 -21.21 16.30 14.38
C THR A 268 -21.13 17.62 13.64
N ASN A 269 -21.46 18.71 14.35
CA ASN A 269 -21.37 20.05 13.78
C ASN A 269 -19.91 20.53 13.69
N GLU A 270 -19.65 21.51 12.84
CA GLU A 270 -18.31 22.07 12.61
C GLU A 270 -17.66 22.62 13.89
N THR A 271 -18.46 23.24 14.77
CA THR A 271 -17.98 23.82 16.04
C THR A 271 -17.39 22.77 16.98
N GLU A 272 -17.95 21.56 16.99
CA GLU A 272 -17.49 20.45 17.80
C GLU A 272 -16.26 19.78 17.18
N LEU A 273 -16.22 19.67 15.85
CA LEU A 273 -15.05 19.20 15.10
C LEU A 273 -13.83 20.11 15.26
N LEU A 274 -14.01 21.43 15.39
CA LEU A 274 -12.91 22.38 15.60
C LEU A 274 -12.12 22.13 16.89
N ASN A 275 -12.68 21.42 17.87
CA ASN A 275 -11.95 21.03 19.09
C ASN A 275 -10.98 19.88 18.84
N HIS A 276 -11.21 19.09 17.79
CA HIS A 276 -10.46 17.86 17.50
C HIS A 276 -9.71 17.92 16.17
N VAL A 277 -10.03 18.84 15.27
CA VAL A 277 -9.49 18.86 13.91
C VAL A 277 -8.84 20.20 13.61
N HIS A 278 -7.55 20.15 13.27
CA HIS A 278 -6.74 21.28 12.86
C HIS A 278 -6.21 21.05 11.45
N ILE A 279 -6.47 21.97 10.51
CA ILE A 279 -5.95 21.87 9.15
C ILE A 279 -4.63 22.64 9.06
N ALA A 280 -3.56 21.95 8.68
CA ALA A 280 -2.24 22.53 8.51
C ALA A 280 -2.02 22.99 7.06
N ASN A 281 -1.20 24.03 6.87
CA ASN A 281 -0.82 24.52 5.54
C ASN A 281 0.40 23.79 4.96
N GLU A 282 1.10 23.00 5.76
CA GLU A 282 2.28 22.23 5.36
C GLU A 282 2.39 20.92 6.16
N SER A 283 3.00 19.91 5.55
CA SER A 283 3.16 18.56 6.13
C SER A 283 3.96 18.56 7.45
N TYR A 284 5.01 19.36 7.55
CA TYR A 284 5.82 19.48 8.79
C TYR A 284 5.02 20.04 9.96
N ALA A 285 4.16 21.03 9.73
CA ALA A 285 3.32 21.62 10.77
C ALA A 285 2.24 20.63 11.25
N ALA A 286 1.74 19.77 10.37
CA ALA A 286 0.83 18.69 10.77
C ALA A 286 1.53 17.63 11.64
N ALA A 287 2.80 17.32 11.35
CA ALA A 287 3.54 16.30 12.07
C ALA A 287 4.12 16.78 13.42
N LYS A 288 4.41 18.08 13.55
CA LYS A 288 5.00 18.67 14.75
C LYS A 288 4.17 18.35 16.00
N ASP A 289 4.84 17.96 17.09
CA ASP A 289 4.26 17.62 18.38
C ASP A 289 3.22 16.46 18.34
N SER A 290 3.11 15.75 17.22
CA SER A 290 2.22 14.60 17.07
C SER A 290 2.83 13.33 17.65
N HIS A 291 1.95 12.43 18.11
CA HIS A 291 2.33 11.09 18.58
C HIS A 291 2.46 10.09 17.43
N ALA A 292 1.64 10.24 16.41
CA ALA A 292 1.57 9.36 15.26
C ALA A 292 1.34 10.14 13.97
N ILE A 293 1.91 9.67 12.87
CA ILE A 293 1.58 10.09 11.51
C ILE A 293 0.80 8.97 10.85
N VAL A 294 -0.29 9.31 10.16
CA VAL A 294 -1.08 8.35 9.37
C VAL A 294 -1.10 8.82 7.92
N VAL A 295 -0.46 8.07 7.03
CA VAL A 295 -0.42 8.39 5.59
C VAL A 295 -1.65 7.81 4.91
N CYS A 296 -2.58 8.71 4.58
CA CYS A 296 -3.85 8.33 3.97
C CYS A 296 -3.94 8.54 2.45
N THR A 297 -2.99 9.27 1.86
CA THR A 297 -2.94 9.61 0.43
C THR A 297 -1.53 9.46 -0.12
N GLU A 298 -1.43 9.10 -1.39
CA GLU A 298 -0.20 8.71 -2.10
C GLU A 298 0.53 9.90 -2.75
N TRP A 299 0.62 11.04 -2.05
CA TRP A 299 1.31 12.21 -2.60
C TRP A 299 2.83 11.99 -2.68
N ASP A 300 3.42 12.19 -3.86
CA ASP A 300 4.89 12.13 -4.06
C ASP A 300 5.67 13.11 -3.19
N GLU A 301 5.01 14.14 -2.67
CA GLU A 301 5.57 15.05 -1.67
C GLU A 301 5.99 14.29 -0.41
N PHE A 302 5.15 13.35 0.07
CA PHE A 302 5.38 12.62 1.31
C PHE A 302 6.62 11.72 1.23
N ILE A 303 6.90 11.18 0.05
CA ILE A 303 8.10 10.36 -0.19
C ILE A 303 9.40 11.15 0.02
N ARG A 304 9.36 12.47 -0.21
CA ARG A 304 10.53 13.35 -0.25
C ARG A 304 10.70 14.23 0.98
N LEU A 305 9.91 14.01 2.04
CA LEU A 305 10.01 14.78 3.27
C LEU A 305 11.29 14.43 4.05
N ASP A 306 11.78 15.41 4.81
CA ASP A 306 12.86 15.20 5.77
C ASP A 306 12.31 14.54 7.03
N TYR A 307 12.33 13.21 7.04
CA TYR A 307 11.83 12.41 8.15
C TYR A 307 12.70 12.47 9.40
N GLU A 308 13.97 12.87 9.31
CA GLU A 308 14.82 13.11 10.50
C GLU A 308 14.35 14.37 11.23
N LEU A 309 14.09 15.44 10.48
CA LEU A 309 13.51 16.66 11.02
C LEU A 309 12.12 16.39 11.64
N ILE A 310 11.26 15.68 10.91
CA ILE A 310 9.94 15.30 11.42
C ILE A 310 10.07 14.50 12.72
N TYR A 311 10.95 13.49 12.73
CA TYR A 311 11.19 12.69 13.92
C TYR A 311 11.63 13.57 15.08
N SER A 312 12.56 14.50 14.89
CA SER A 312 13.07 15.36 15.96
C SER A 312 11.99 16.24 16.63
N THR A 313 10.90 16.52 15.92
CA THR A 313 9.82 17.42 16.37
C THR A 313 8.57 16.69 16.89
N MET A 314 8.51 15.36 16.77
CA MET A 314 7.39 14.55 17.25
C MET A 314 7.54 14.12 18.72
N GLN A 315 6.42 13.78 19.36
CA GLN A 315 6.41 13.15 20.68
C GLN A 315 6.98 11.73 20.64
N LYS A 316 7.61 11.27 21.73
CA LYS A 316 8.26 9.95 21.82
C LYS A 316 7.51 9.02 22.77
N PRO A 317 7.28 7.74 22.41
CA PRO A 317 7.63 7.10 21.14
C PRO A 317 6.81 7.65 19.95
N SER A 318 7.46 7.85 18.80
CA SER A 318 6.82 8.35 17.57
C SER A 318 6.41 7.19 16.67
N TYR A 319 5.17 7.23 16.16
CA TYR A 319 4.62 6.19 15.30
C TYR A 319 4.36 6.69 13.87
N ILE A 320 4.52 5.80 12.89
CA ILE A 320 4.07 6.03 11.51
C ILE A 320 3.18 4.87 11.08
N PHE A 321 2.00 5.18 10.56
CA PHE A 321 1.07 4.25 9.93
C PHE A 321 1.04 4.53 8.43
N ASP A 322 1.77 3.76 7.64
CA ASP A 322 1.79 3.92 6.19
C ASP A 322 0.64 3.12 5.54
N GLY A 323 -0.49 3.79 5.34
CA GLY A 323 -1.68 3.22 4.71
C GLY A 323 -1.61 3.12 3.18
N ARG A 324 -0.56 3.66 2.56
CA ARG A 324 -0.40 3.72 1.10
C ARG A 324 0.83 2.98 0.58
N LEU A 325 1.69 2.51 1.47
CA LEU A 325 2.92 1.76 1.15
C LEU A 325 3.84 2.57 0.22
N ILE A 326 3.97 3.87 0.48
CA ILE A 326 4.77 4.80 -0.34
C ILE A 326 6.08 5.23 0.33
N LEU A 327 6.26 4.96 1.61
CA LEU A 327 7.43 5.42 2.36
C LEU A 327 8.57 4.40 2.38
N ASP A 328 9.80 4.87 2.55
CA ASP A 328 10.96 4.00 2.81
C ASP A 328 10.95 3.51 4.26
N HIS A 329 10.45 2.30 4.44
CA HIS A 329 10.20 1.71 5.75
C HIS A 329 11.50 1.46 6.54
N ASP A 330 12.58 1.07 5.85
CA ASP A 330 13.87 0.81 6.50
C ASP A 330 14.54 2.11 6.94
N GLN A 331 14.48 3.16 6.10
CA GLN A 331 14.96 4.48 6.48
C GLN A 331 14.23 4.99 7.72
N LEU A 332 12.89 4.95 7.75
CA LEU A 332 12.10 5.42 8.90
C LEU A 332 12.41 4.64 10.19
N MET A 333 12.57 3.33 10.08
CA MET A 333 12.97 2.50 11.21
C MET A 333 14.39 2.81 11.70
N SER A 334 15.31 3.19 10.82
CA SER A 334 16.68 3.59 11.18
C SER A 334 16.72 4.94 11.92
N ILE A 335 15.83 5.86 11.56
CA ILE A 335 15.65 7.16 12.24
C ILE A 335 15.07 6.97 13.65
N GLY A 336 14.31 5.89 13.89
CA GLY A 336 13.79 5.52 15.20
C GLY A 336 12.26 5.56 15.31
N PHE A 337 11.54 5.62 14.20
CA PHE A 337 10.08 5.51 14.19
C PHE A 337 9.60 4.10 14.53
N ASN A 338 8.48 4.03 15.26
CA ASN A 338 7.68 2.82 15.41
C ASN A 338 6.74 2.71 14.21
N LEU A 339 7.18 1.97 13.20
CA LEU A 339 6.46 1.85 11.94
C LEU A 339 5.42 0.73 12.00
N HIS A 340 4.22 1.00 11.48
CA HIS A 340 3.15 0.06 11.23
C HIS A 340 2.64 0.23 9.80
N PHE A 341 2.41 -0.86 9.08
CA PHE A 341 1.87 -0.83 7.72
C PHE A 341 1.05 -2.09 7.44
N LEU A 342 0.19 -2.02 6.42
CA LEU A 342 -0.86 -3.02 6.12
C LEU A 342 -0.35 -4.48 5.99
N LEU A 343 0.95 -4.70 5.73
CA LEU A 343 1.53 -6.04 5.58
C LEU A 343 2.08 -6.65 6.88
N GLU A 344 2.20 -5.89 7.97
CA GLU A 344 2.78 -6.41 9.22
C GLU A 344 1.79 -7.16 10.13
N MET A 345 0.50 -7.26 9.76
CA MET A 345 -0.51 -7.82 10.66
C MET A 345 -0.44 -9.35 10.84
N ILE A 346 0.26 -10.08 9.97
CA ILE A 346 0.45 -11.54 10.13
C ILE A 346 1.52 -11.82 11.21
N ILE A 347 2.59 -11.05 11.24
CA ILE A 347 3.71 -11.20 12.19
C ILE A 347 3.32 -10.65 13.57
N THR A 348 2.57 -9.55 13.59
CA THR A 348 2.20 -8.82 14.81
C THR A 348 1.10 -9.53 15.62
N LYS A 349 0.18 -10.27 14.97
CA LYS A 349 -0.92 -10.95 15.67
C LYS A 349 -0.57 -12.36 16.19
N THR A 350 0.38 -13.06 15.57
CA THR A 350 0.61 -14.49 15.88
C THR A 350 1.98 -14.78 16.49
N VAL A 351 3.06 -14.18 15.98
CA VAL A 351 4.43 -14.46 16.43
C VAL A 351 4.81 -13.58 17.62
N ARG A 352 4.38 -12.31 17.63
CA ARG A 352 4.64 -11.39 18.75
C ARG A 352 4.08 -11.89 20.09
N PRO A 353 2.81 -12.33 20.20
CA PRO A 353 2.31 -12.87 21.47
C PRO A 353 3.06 -14.11 21.94
N LEU A 354 3.48 -14.99 21.01
CA LEU A 354 4.29 -16.17 21.35
C LEU A 354 5.65 -15.76 21.92
N LEU A 355 6.33 -14.80 21.30
CA LEU A 355 7.62 -14.29 21.78
C LEU A 355 7.46 -13.54 23.12
N GLU A 356 6.38 -12.77 23.30
CA GLU A 356 6.07 -12.13 24.58
C GLU A 356 5.75 -13.14 25.70
N GLU A 357 5.03 -14.23 25.39
CA GLU A 357 4.80 -15.33 26.33
C GLU A 357 6.07 -16.12 26.66
N ILE A 358 7.02 -16.22 25.72
CA ILE A 358 8.33 -16.85 25.97
C ILE A 358 9.20 -15.98 26.87
N PHE A 359 9.19 -14.64 26.71
CA PHE A 359 10.19 -13.75 27.32
C PHE A 359 9.68 -12.81 28.42
N TYR A 360 8.41 -12.41 28.44
CA TYR A 360 7.90 -11.30 29.26
C TYR A 360 6.75 -11.69 30.20
N LEU A 361 5.78 -12.49 29.74
CA LEU A 361 4.69 -12.99 30.58
C LEU A 361 5.13 -14.21 31.38
N GLY A 362 6.12 -14.02 32.25
CA GLY A 362 6.49 -14.90 33.35
C GLY A 362 6.57 -16.40 33.00
N ALA A 363 7.80 -16.90 32.94
CA ALA A 363 8.17 -18.30 33.09
C ALA A 363 7.65 -18.93 34.42
N ARG A 364 6.33 -18.99 34.62
CA ARG A 364 5.66 -19.67 35.73
C ARG A 364 5.39 -21.14 35.40
N SER A 365 5.48 -21.52 34.12
CA SER A 365 5.32 -22.89 33.65
C SER A 365 6.30 -23.20 32.52
N SER A 366 7.28 -24.05 32.81
CA SER A 366 8.22 -24.61 31.82
C SER A 366 7.48 -25.33 30.68
N ILE A 367 6.30 -25.89 30.96
CA ILE A 367 5.42 -26.56 29.99
C ILE A 367 4.86 -25.56 28.97
N LEU A 368 4.45 -24.37 29.41
CA LEU A 368 3.88 -23.37 28.52
C LEU A 368 4.96 -22.77 27.60
N VAL A 369 6.14 -22.48 28.16
CA VAL A 369 7.31 -22.04 27.39
C VAL A 369 7.68 -23.10 26.33
N PHE A 370 7.76 -24.37 26.73
CA PHE A 370 8.03 -25.47 25.81
C PHE A 370 7.00 -25.56 24.69
N LYS A 371 5.70 -25.46 25.02
CA LYS A 371 4.61 -25.49 24.03
C LYS A 371 4.68 -24.33 23.04
N ASN A 372 5.00 -23.13 23.51
CA ASN A 372 5.05 -21.94 22.66
C ASN A 372 6.28 -21.91 21.76
N VAL A 373 7.41 -22.43 22.23
CA VAL A 373 8.59 -22.66 21.37
C VAL A 373 8.26 -23.66 20.26
N GLY A 374 7.54 -24.75 20.56
CA GLY A 374 7.06 -25.69 19.54
C GLY A 374 6.11 -25.05 18.52
N LYS A 375 5.18 -24.18 18.96
CA LYS A 375 4.32 -23.42 18.04
C LYS A 375 5.10 -22.46 17.16
N LEU A 376 6.09 -21.77 17.72
CA LEU A 376 6.96 -20.84 16.98
C LEU A 376 7.71 -21.58 15.87
N LEU A 377 8.30 -22.75 16.17
CA LEU A 377 8.99 -23.57 15.17
C LEU A 377 8.04 -24.06 14.07
N LYS A 378 6.87 -24.57 14.46
CA LYS A 378 5.86 -25.01 13.49
C LYS A 378 5.43 -23.88 12.56
N GLN A 379 5.17 -22.69 13.10
CA GLN A 379 4.83 -21.51 12.31
C GLN A 379 5.97 -21.08 11.39
N TYR A 380 7.20 -21.11 11.87
CA TYR A 380 8.38 -20.81 11.06
C TYR A 380 8.52 -21.78 9.89
N ASP A 381 8.34 -23.08 10.13
CA ASP A 381 8.46 -24.12 9.10
C ASP A 381 7.32 -24.05 8.07
N GLU A 382 6.10 -23.70 8.49
CA GLU A 382 4.93 -23.53 7.60
C GLU A 382 4.96 -22.20 6.84
N SER A 383 5.83 -21.25 7.21
CA SER A 383 5.94 -19.93 6.59
C SER A 383 6.67 -19.97 5.25
N ASP A 384 6.25 -19.11 4.32
CA ASP A 384 6.99 -18.83 3.10
C ASP A 384 8.33 -18.09 3.38
N LYS A 385 9.14 -17.94 2.34
CA LYS A 385 10.45 -17.31 2.41
C LYS A 385 10.40 -15.89 3.01
N GLN A 386 9.46 -15.06 2.59
CA GLN A 386 9.38 -13.66 3.03
C GLN A 386 8.99 -13.57 4.51
N ASN A 387 8.07 -14.42 4.93
CA ASN A 387 7.65 -14.54 6.32
C ASN A 387 8.78 -15.08 7.22
N ARG A 388 9.55 -16.08 6.76
CA ARG A 388 10.74 -16.57 7.50
C ARG A 388 11.79 -15.48 7.65
N ILE A 389 12.07 -14.72 6.60
CA ILE A 389 12.98 -13.56 6.65
C ILE A 389 12.50 -12.56 7.70
N ALA A 390 11.22 -12.25 7.70
CA ALA A 390 10.66 -11.27 8.61
C ALA A 390 10.68 -11.75 10.08
N ILE A 391 10.41 -13.04 10.34
CA ILE A 391 10.56 -13.65 11.68
C ILE A 391 12.02 -13.56 12.15
N LEU A 392 12.99 -13.92 11.30
CA LEU A 392 14.42 -13.84 11.63
C LEU A 392 14.87 -12.40 11.92
N LYS A 393 14.49 -11.44 11.05
CA LYS A 393 14.76 -10.00 11.26
C LYS A 393 14.17 -9.54 12.58
N ARG A 394 12.93 -9.96 12.90
CA ARG A 394 12.24 -9.57 14.13
C ARG A 394 12.93 -10.12 15.37
N ILE A 395 13.26 -11.41 15.41
CA ILE A 395 13.94 -12.03 16.55
C ILE A 395 15.30 -11.35 16.75
N ALA A 396 16.08 -11.20 15.68
CA ALA A 396 17.38 -10.56 15.71
C ALA A 396 17.30 -9.14 16.27
N LYS A 397 16.39 -8.30 15.74
CA LYS A 397 16.25 -6.89 16.15
C LYS A 397 15.67 -6.74 17.56
N THR A 398 14.62 -7.50 17.90
CA THR A 398 13.91 -7.37 19.20
C THR A 398 14.76 -7.85 20.37
N TYR A 399 15.58 -8.88 20.15
CA TYR A 399 16.28 -9.60 21.21
C TYR A 399 17.80 -9.46 21.16
N HIS A 400 18.31 -8.44 20.45
CA HIS A 400 19.74 -8.10 20.44
C HIS A 400 20.21 -7.47 21.77
N PRO A 401 21.52 -7.49 22.05
CA PRO A 401 22.10 -6.87 23.24
C PRO A 401 21.89 -5.35 23.27
N GLN A 402 21.45 -4.81 24.41
CA GLN A 402 21.20 -3.37 24.57
C GLN A 402 22.49 -2.63 24.98
N GLU A 403 23.47 -2.58 24.08
CA GLU A 403 24.81 -2.03 24.32
C GLU A 403 24.80 -0.52 24.66
N GLU A 404 23.77 0.21 24.24
CA GLU A 404 23.62 1.67 24.46
C GLU A 404 23.59 2.06 25.95
N ASN A 405 23.13 1.16 26.81
CA ASN A 405 23.03 1.40 28.25
C ASN A 405 24.34 1.09 29.01
N PHE A 406 25.33 0.47 28.35
CA PHE A 406 26.54 -0.06 28.97
C PHE A 406 27.45 1.02 29.62
N PRO A 407 27.75 2.17 28.97
CA PRO A 407 28.62 3.19 29.56
C PRO A 407 28.03 3.79 30.85
N SER A 408 26.71 3.95 30.90
CA SER A 408 25.99 4.54 32.03
C SER A 408 25.98 3.64 33.28
N GLN A 409 26.04 2.31 33.09
CA GLN A 409 26.08 1.34 34.18
C GLN A 409 27.48 1.22 34.77
N ILE A 410 28.52 1.22 33.93
CA ILE A 410 29.92 1.19 34.38
C ILE A 410 30.24 2.43 35.23
N GLN A 411 29.76 3.61 34.83
CA GLN A 411 29.97 4.85 35.60
C GLN A 411 29.33 4.82 36.99
N LYS A 412 28.32 3.96 37.23
CA LYS A 412 27.64 3.80 38.52
C LYS A 412 28.26 2.70 39.39
N MET A 413 29.31 2.04 38.93
CA MET A 413 29.93 0.92 39.62
C MET A 413 30.74 1.41 40.84
N THR A 414 30.42 0.84 42.01
CA THR A 414 31.12 1.06 43.28
C THR A 414 31.43 -0.28 43.94
N SER A 415 32.31 -0.28 44.94
CA SER A 415 32.69 -1.50 45.67
C SER A 415 31.49 -2.20 46.34
N SER A 416 30.42 -1.46 46.67
CA SER A 416 29.23 -1.98 47.35
C SER A 416 28.15 -2.51 46.41
N ASN A 417 28.18 -2.16 45.12
CA ASN A 417 27.22 -2.65 44.13
C ASN A 417 27.86 -3.49 43.01
N PHE A 418 29.15 -3.82 43.12
CA PHE A 418 29.94 -4.49 42.09
C PHE A 418 29.23 -5.73 41.51
N ILE A 419 28.75 -6.64 42.35
CA ILE A 419 28.08 -7.88 41.92
C ILE A 419 26.79 -7.56 41.15
N GLN A 420 25.94 -6.70 41.69
CA GLN A 420 24.69 -6.31 41.04
C GLN A 420 24.92 -5.60 39.70
N THR A 421 25.94 -4.74 39.63
CA THR A 421 26.33 -4.05 38.40
C THR A 421 26.88 -5.04 37.38
N CYS A 422 27.68 -6.03 37.78
CA CYS A 422 28.13 -7.12 36.92
C CYS A 422 26.98 -7.99 36.40
N GLU A 423 26.00 -8.33 37.24
CA GLU A 423 24.80 -9.07 36.82
C GLU A 423 23.95 -8.26 35.83
N ASN A 424 23.75 -6.97 36.11
CA ASN A 424 23.03 -6.09 35.20
C ASN A 424 23.76 -5.98 33.86
N ILE A 425 25.07 -5.73 33.87
CA ILE A 425 25.92 -5.72 32.68
C ILE A 425 25.76 -7.03 31.89
N HIS A 426 25.89 -8.18 32.57
CA HIS A 426 25.75 -9.48 31.93
C HIS A 426 24.39 -9.62 31.23
N SER A 427 23.30 -9.24 31.93
CA SER A 427 21.94 -9.27 31.40
C SER A 427 21.69 -8.34 30.20
N TYR A 428 22.48 -7.27 30.05
CA TYR A 428 22.42 -6.37 28.88
C TYR A 428 23.29 -6.83 27.72
N THR A 429 24.37 -7.55 28.01
CA THR A 429 25.33 -8.05 27.01
C THR A 429 24.94 -9.39 26.39
N GLU A 430 24.17 -10.21 27.11
CA GLU A 430 23.72 -11.50 26.57
C GLU A 430 22.47 -11.29 25.70
N PRO A 431 22.51 -11.69 24.42
CA PRO A 431 21.34 -11.57 23.57
C PRO A 431 20.25 -12.55 24.01
N LYS A 432 19.02 -12.07 24.15
CA LYS A 432 17.87 -12.91 24.54
C LYS A 432 17.56 -14.00 23.50
N TYR A 433 17.94 -13.82 22.24
CA TYR A 433 17.79 -14.88 21.24
C TYR A 433 18.71 -16.09 21.51
N ALA A 434 19.80 -15.96 22.27
CA ALA A 434 20.62 -17.10 22.67
C ALA A 434 19.85 -18.05 23.60
N GLU A 435 19.04 -17.49 24.51
CA GLU A 435 18.15 -18.29 25.36
C GLU A 435 17.05 -18.97 24.54
N LEU A 436 16.49 -18.27 23.56
CA LEU A 436 15.55 -18.88 22.61
C LEU A 436 16.18 -20.07 21.87
N PHE A 437 17.43 -19.97 21.43
CA PHE A 437 18.12 -21.09 20.79
C PHE A 437 18.31 -22.28 21.73
N ARG A 438 18.66 -22.05 23.00
CA ARG A 438 18.72 -23.11 24.01
C ARG A 438 17.36 -23.77 24.23
N LEU A 439 16.28 -22.97 24.26
CA LEU A 439 14.91 -23.49 24.39
C LEU A 439 14.47 -24.29 23.16
N ILE A 440 14.84 -23.85 21.96
CA ILE A 440 14.61 -24.60 20.71
C ILE A 440 15.36 -25.94 20.77
N GLY A 441 16.62 -25.95 21.21
CA GLY A 441 17.39 -27.18 21.32
C GLY A 441 16.80 -28.24 22.26
N ARG A 442 15.93 -27.84 23.18
CA ARG A 442 15.20 -28.76 24.08
C ARG A 442 13.97 -29.41 23.43
N GLN A 443 13.51 -28.90 22.28
CA GLN A 443 12.38 -29.48 21.55
C GLN A 443 12.75 -30.82 20.91
N PRO A 444 11.76 -31.69 20.59
CA PRO A 444 11.98 -32.81 19.70
C PRO A 444 12.57 -32.30 18.38
N ASP A 445 13.65 -32.94 17.89
CA ASP A 445 14.40 -32.49 16.71
C ASP A 445 14.97 -31.05 16.81
N GLY A 446 15.10 -30.50 18.02
CA GLY A 446 15.52 -29.10 18.23
C GLY A 446 16.89 -28.76 17.65
N VAL A 447 17.84 -29.69 17.70
CA VAL A 447 19.17 -29.52 17.06
C VAL A 447 19.02 -29.41 15.54
N HIS A 448 18.16 -30.23 14.94
CA HIS A 448 17.87 -30.16 13.51
C HIS A 448 17.21 -28.82 13.15
N SER A 449 16.23 -28.36 13.93
CA SER A 449 15.62 -27.04 13.73
C SER A 449 16.63 -25.89 13.82
N LEU A 450 17.60 -25.94 14.74
CA LEU A 450 18.67 -24.92 14.85
C LEU A 450 19.61 -24.94 13.64
N VAL A 451 19.93 -26.12 13.12
CA VAL A 451 20.73 -26.25 11.89
C VAL A 451 19.96 -25.69 10.69
N HIS A 452 18.65 -25.95 10.57
CA HIS A 452 17.81 -25.37 9.52
C HIS A 452 17.67 -23.86 9.64
N LEU A 453 17.43 -23.34 10.85
CA LEU A 453 17.40 -21.90 11.11
C LEU A 453 18.71 -21.24 10.66
N ARG A 454 19.86 -21.85 10.96
CA ARG A 454 21.16 -21.36 10.49
C ARG A 454 21.27 -21.42 8.97
N ALA A 455 20.84 -22.51 8.34
CA ALA A 455 20.88 -22.65 6.90
C ALA A 455 20.01 -21.59 6.20
N ASP A 456 18.81 -21.34 6.72
CA ASP A 456 17.90 -20.30 6.24
C ASP A 456 18.50 -18.90 6.44
N ILE A 457 19.11 -18.60 7.59
CA ILE A 457 19.83 -17.33 7.80
C ILE A 457 20.92 -17.14 6.75
N LEU A 458 21.79 -18.14 6.54
CA LEU A 458 22.88 -18.06 5.56
C LEU A 458 22.36 -17.90 4.13
N LYS A 459 21.25 -18.57 3.80
CA LYS A 459 20.61 -18.50 2.48
C LYS A 459 19.96 -17.15 2.23
N PHE A 460 19.32 -16.56 3.24
CA PHE A 460 18.56 -15.32 3.10
C PHE A 460 19.41 -14.07 3.32
N LEU A 461 20.57 -14.19 3.96
CA LEU A 461 21.46 -13.05 4.28
C LEU A 461 21.67 -12.06 3.12
N PRO A 462 21.92 -12.49 1.87
CA PRO A 462 22.12 -11.56 0.75
C PRO A 462 20.87 -10.75 0.37
N GLU A 463 19.69 -11.19 0.78
CA GLU A 463 18.39 -10.57 0.48
C GLU A 463 17.84 -9.77 1.67
N ILE A 464 18.55 -9.76 2.80
CA ILE A 464 18.16 -9.03 4.01
C ILE A 464 18.78 -7.65 3.99
N GLU A 465 17.95 -6.63 3.84
CA GLU A 465 18.35 -5.23 4.02
C GLU A 465 18.75 -4.99 5.49
N SER A 466 19.91 -4.34 5.69
CA SER A 466 20.56 -4.10 7.00
C SER A 466 20.81 -5.39 7.81
N PRO A 467 21.68 -6.30 7.33
CA PRO A 467 21.81 -7.65 7.87
C PRO A 467 22.52 -7.73 9.23
N ALA A 468 23.13 -6.65 9.72
CA ALA A 468 24.02 -6.66 10.90
C ALA A 468 23.44 -7.38 12.13
N TYR A 469 22.16 -7.17 12.45
CA TYR A 469 21.52 -7.87 13.58
C TYR A 469 21.36 -9.37 13.33
N VAL A 470 21.01 -9.74 12.10
CA VAL A 470 20.82 -11.14 11.67
C VAL A 470 22.18 -11.85 11.56
N GLU A 471 23.23 -11.14 11.15
CA GLU A 471 24.62 -11.62 11.15
C GLU A 471 25.08 -11.94 12.57
N ARG A 472 24.92 -11.01 13.53
CA ARG A 472 25.25 -11.24 14.95
C ARG A 472 24.46 -12.42 15.54
N MET A 473 23.18 -12.52 15.22
CA MET A 473 22.34 -13.65 15.61
C MET A 473 22.86 -14.97 15.00
N SER A 474 23.29 -14.94 13.74
CA SER A 474 23.95 -16.07 13.08
C SER A 474 25.24 -16.45 13.79
N GLU A 475 26.09 -15.50 14.17
CA GLU A 475 27.33 -15.78 14.90
C GLU A 475 27.03 -16.46 16.25
N SER A 476 26.07 -15.95 17.02
CA SER A 476 25.65 -16.58 18.27
C SER A 476 25.16 -18.02 18.08
N LEU A 477 24.38 -18.27 17.02
CA LEU A 477 23.93 -19.61 16.66
C LEU A 477 25.09 -20.52 16.24
N ARG A 478 26.10 -19.99 15.55
CA ARG A 478 27.34 -20.72 15.20
C ARG A 478 28.04 -21.20 16.47
N ASP A 479 28.20 -20.31 17.43
CA ASP A 479 28.99 -20.56 18.64
C ASP A 479 28.26 -21.57 19.55
N LEU A 480 26.93 -21.51 19.63
CA LEU A 480 26.12 -22.51 20.29
C LEU A 480 26.29 -23.90 19.65
N LEU A 481 26.14 -24.00 18.33
CA LEU A 481 26.30 -25.25 17.61
C LEU A 481 27.73 -25.80 17.73
N ALA A 482 28.75 -24.92 17.65
CA ALA A 482 30.14 -25.30 17.84
C ALA A 482 30.39 -25.94 19.21
N THR A 483 29.70 -25.45 20.26
CA THR A 483 29.77 -26.03 21.61
C THR A 483 29.19 -27.44 21.67
N TRP A 484 28.06 -27.68 20.99
CA TRP A 484 27.40 -29.00 20.98
C TRP A 484 28.08 -30.02 20.07
N PHE A 485 28.72 -29.56 18.99
CA PHE A 485 29.50 -30.41 18.09
C PHE A 485 30.99 -30.51 18.49
N THR A 486 31.33 -30.22 19.75
CA THR A 486 32.68 -30.47 20.27
C THR A 486 32.98 -31.96 20.37
N THR A 487 34.23 -32.35 20.18
CA THR A 487 34.67 -33.76 20.23
C THR A 487 34.35 -34.48 21.55
N GLY A 488 34.13 -33.74 22.64
CA GLY A 488 33.76 -34.30 23.95
C GLY A 488 32.28 -34.65 24.11
N LEU A 489 31.38 -34.15 23.24
CA LEU A 489 29.93 -34.41 23.27
C LEU A 489 29.45 -35.26 22.09
N LEU A 490 30.34 -35.58 21.15
CA LEU A 490 30.04 -36.41 20.00
C LEU A 490 30.22 -37.89 20.34
N GLN A 491 29.20 -38.69 20.04
CA GLN A 491 29.36 -40.14 19.98
C GLN A 491 30.17 -40.48 18.73
N VAL A 492 31.40 -40.91 18.93
CA VAL A 492 32.26 -41.36 17.84
C VAL A 492 31.79 -42.75 17.40
N GLU A 493 31.07 -42.80 16.29
CA GLU A 493 30.72 -44.06 15.65
C GLU A 493 31.67 -44.33 14.48
N ARG A 494 32.10 -45.59 14.38
CA ARG A 494 32.88 -46.03 13.23
C ARG A 494 32.00 -45.98 11.99
N VAL A 495 32.38 -45.18 11.00
CA VAL A 495 31.76 -45.24 9.66
C VAL A 495 32.05 -46.62 9.08
N THR A 496 31.00 -47.35 8.72
CA THR A 496 31.08 -48.68 8.09
C THR A 496 30.34 -48.69 6.76
N TRP A 497 30.42 -49.81 6.05
CA TRP A 497 29.62 -50.03 4.84
C TRP A 497 28.10 -50.09 5.09
N GLN A 498 27.67 -50.12 6.34
CA GLN A 498 26.25 -50.08 6.74
C GLN A 498 25.79 -48.65 7.09
N SER A 499 26.70 -47.68 7.16
CA SER A 499 26.35 -46.29 7.41
C SER A 499 25.53 -45.70 6.25
N PRO A 500 24.66 -44.71 6.51
CA PRO A 500 23.86 -44.05 5.47
C PRO A 500 24.68 -43.61 4.26
N CYS A 501 24.15 -43.82 3.06
CA CYS A 501 24.84 -43.56 1.78
C CYS A 501 25.38 -42.12 1.69
N GLU A 502 24.64 -41.13 2.21
CA GLU A 502 25.07 -39.73 2.20
C GLU A 502 26.33 -39.49 3.04
N ILE A 503 26.49 -40.17 4.18
CA ILE A 503 27.71 -40.09 5.01
C ILE A 503 28.89 -40.73 4.27
N VAL A 504 28.66 -41.90 3.66
CA VAL A 504 29.68 -42.61 2.88
C VAL A 504 30.13 -41.77 1.68
N GLN A 505 29.21 -41.06 1.02
CA GLN A 505 29.52 -40.14 -0.07
C GLN A 505 30.34 -38.94 0.42
N ARG A 506 29.94 -38.27 1.50
CA ARG A 506 30.69 -37.11 2.03
C ARG A 506 32.09 -37.50 2.48
N VAL A 507 32.26 -38.67 3.12
CA VAL A 507 33.59 -39.21 3.48
C VAL A 507 34.44 -39.46 2.23
N SER A 508 33.82 -39.94 1.15
CA SER A 508 34.52 -40.11 -0.13
C SER A 508 35.00 -38.78 -0.73
N GLU A 509 34.26 -37.70 -0.53
CA GLU A 509 34.56 -36.37 -1.07
C GLU A 509 35.60 -35.61 -0.23
N TYR A 510 35.57 -35.77 1.09
CA TYR A 510 36.38 -34.98 2.03
C TYR A 510 37.70 -35.63 2.47
N GLU A 511 37.98 -36.90 2.11
CA GLU A 511 39.16 -37.58 2.65
C GLU A 511 40.49 -37.04 2.07
N ALA A 512 41.15 -36.19 2.86
CA ALA A 512 42.24 -35.32 2.43
C ALA A 512 43.61 -36.01 2.30
N VAL A 513 43.80 -37.19 2.91
CA VAL A 513 45.12 -37.84 2.99
C VAL A 513 45.40 -38.70 1.76
N HIS A 514 44.42 -39.47 1.28
CA HIS A 514 44.54 -40.29 0.08
C HIS A 514 43.22 -40.33 -0.67
N ARG A 515 43.17 -39.66 -1.83
CA ARG A 515 42.02 -39.62 -2.73
C ARG A 515 41.52 -41.04 -3.04
N ILE A 516 40.25 -41.28 -2.77
CA ILE A 516 39.57 -42.54 -3.07
C ILE A 516 39.36 -42.61 -4.58
N ARG A 517 39.96 -43.63 -5.22
CA ARG A 517 39.99 -43.73 -6.69
C ARG A 517 38.84 -44.58 -7.28
N TYR A 518 38.27 -45.49 -6.49
CA TYR A 518 37.22 -46.41 -6.93
C TYR A 518 36.47 -47.03 -5.74
N TRP A 519 35.25 -47.53 -5.99
CA TRP A 519 34.32 -48.04 -4.96
C TRP A 519 34.92 -49.17 -4.09
N ALA A 520 35.78 -50.00 -4.67
CA ALA A 520 36.46 -51.08 -3.94
C ALA A 520 37.53 -50.59 -2.94
N ASP A 521 38.10 -49.39 -3.13
CA ASP A 521 39.02 -48.75 -2.18
C ASP A 521 38.25 -48.28 -0.95
N LEU A 522 37.14 -47.57 -1.17
CA LEU A 522 36.25 -47.11 -0.10
C LEU A 522 35.70 -48.28 0.74
N LYS A 523 35.22 -49.34 0.06
CA LYS A 523 34.70 -50.54 0.74
C LYS A 523 35.76 -51.26 1.59
N ARG A 524 37.04 -51.19 1.20
CA ARG A 524 38.16 -51.78 1.96
C ARG A 524 38.51 -50.93 3.18
N ARG A 525 38.42 -49.61 3.07
CA ARG A 525 38.67 -48.66 4.17
C ARG A 525 37.56 -48.66 5.23
N LEU A 526 36.31 -48.80 4.80
CA LEU A 526 35.13 -48.88 5.68
C LEU A 526 34.76 -50.31 6.10
N GLY A 527 35.49 -51.31 5.60
CA GLY A 527 35.29 -52.73 5.91
C GLY A 527 35.79 -53.10 7.31
N PRO A 528 35.39 -54.28 7.83
CA PRO A 528 35.67 -54.70 9.21
C PRO A 528 37.15 -55.02 9.50
N TYR A 529 38.03 -55.02 8.48
CA TYR A 529 39.42 -55.45 8.58
C TYR A 529 40.41 -54.30 8.88
N ARG A 530 39.95 -53.23 9.54
CA ARG A 530 40.79 -52.11 9.94
C ARG A 530 40.51 -51.62 11.35
#